data_AF-A0A9N9Y1S8-F1
#
_entry.id   AF-A0A9N9Y1S8-F1
#
_cell.length_a   1.000
_cell.length_b   1.000
_cell.length_c   1.000
_cell.angle_alpha   90.00
_cell.angle_beta   90.00
_cell.angle_gamma   90.00
#
_symmetry.space_group_name_H-M   'P 1'
#
loop_
_entity.id
_entity.type
_entity.pdbx_description
1 polymer ?
#
loop_
_entity_poly.entity_id
_entity_poly.type
_entity_poly.pdbx_seq_one_letter_code
_entity_poly.pdbx_strand_id
1 'polypeptide(L)'
;MKPFISLFVALHYLSLASATIYKPSDHSPRTRCFPFFRKKDILKEVRTRYDDEEGEALQVARKACESNFHGVWRRSTTRERCYNLGRHKHVRITVELSDASPEPLQSLASEECYRRLSGDITDCPWGSGVWYGVWRYRQVTLLR
;
A
#
# COMPACT_ATOMS: atom_id res chain seq x y z
N MET A 1 -18.12 -5.67 71.91
CA MET A 1 -18.10 -4.54 70.96
C MET A 1 -17.35 -4.97 69.70
N LYS A 2 -18.04 -4.82 68.55
CA LYS A 2 -17.62 -4.74 67.13
C LYS A 2 -16.57 -5.71 66.52
N PRO A 3 -16.91 -6.40 65.42
CA PRO A 3 -15.99 -7.13 64.54
C PRO A 3 -15.44 -6.20 63.43
N PHE A 4 -14.30 -6.53 62.82
CA PHE A 4 -13.87 -5.89 61.57
C PHE A 4 -13.43 -6.90 60.51
N ILE A 5 -14.40 -7.17 59.63
CA ILE A 5 -14.35 -7.24 58.16
C ILE A 5 -13.34 -8.18 57.48
N SER A 6 -13.96 -9.06 56.70
CA SER A 6 -13.43 -10.04 55.76
C SER A 6 -13.35 -9.48 54.33
N LEU A 7 -12.47 -10.08 53.50
CA LEU A 7 -12.32 -10.02 52.03
C LEU A 7 -11.99 -8.63 51.42
N PHE A 8 -11.17 -8.49 50.36
CA PHE A 8 -11.33 -9.06 49.03
C PHE A 8 -10.00 -9.11 48.24
N VAL A 9 -9.74 -10.28 47.66
CA VAL A 9 -9.27 -10.56 46.29
C VAL A 9 -8.58 -9.42 45.54
N ALA A 10 -7.25 -9.45 45.48
CA ALA A 10 -6.50 -8.76 44.42
C ALA A 10 -6.41 -9.70 43.21
N LEU A 11 -7.36 -9.57 42.28
CA LEU A 11 -7.24 -10.12 40.93
C LEU A 11 -6.01 -9.49 40.27
N HIS A 12 -4.94 -10.27 40.11
CA HIS A 12 -3.88 -9.92 39.18
C HIS A 12 -4.45 -10.06 37.77
N TYR A 13 -4.87 -8.93 37.19
CA TYR A 13 -5.15 -8.82 35.77
C TYR A 13 -3.85 -9.09 35.00
N LEU A 14 -3.66 -10.34 34.59
CA LEU A 14 -2.82 -10.69 33.46
C LEU A 14 -3.39 -9.96 32.25
N SER A 15 -2.79 -8.81 31.92
CA SER A 15 -2.95 -8.19 30.62
C SER A 15 -2.33 -9.15 29.60
N LEU A 16 -3.14 -10.07 29.09
CA LEU A 16 -2.83 -10.73 27.82
C LEU A 16 -2.84 -9.62 26.77
N ALA A 17 -1.66 -9.05 26.53
CA ALA A 17 -1.37 -8.45 25.25
C ALA A 17 -1.66 -9.53 24.22
N SER A 18 -2.84 -9.44 23.59
CA SER A 18 -3.15 -10.23 22.41
C SER A 18 -2.21 -9.75 21.33
N ALA A 19 -1.02 -10.34 21.29
CA ALA A 19 -0.23 -10.44 20.09
C ALA A 19 -1.09 -11.26 19.13
N THR A 20 -1.99 -10.60 18.40
CA THR A 20 -2.53 -11.17 17.19
C THR A 20 -1.31 -11.44 16.32
N ILE A 21 -0.95 -12.71 16.22
CA ILE A 21 -0.01 -13.20 15.23
C ILE A 21 -0.64 -12.79 13.91
N TYR A 22 -0.17 -11.67 13.35
CA TYR A 22 -0.35 -11.38 11.94
C TYR A 22 0.23 -12.60 11.24
N LYS A 23 -0.63 -13.47 10.77
CA LYS A 23 -0.26 -14.51 9.82
C LYS A 23 -0.18 -13.72 8.51
N PRO A 24 1.01 -13.32 8.01
CA PRO A 24 1.09 -12.86 6.64
C PRO A 24 0.38 -13.94 5.83
N SER A 25 -0.66 -13.55 5.11
CA SER A 25 -1.18 -14.41 4.06
C SER A 25 0.04 -14.83 3.26
N ASP A 26 0.20 -16.14 3.04
CA ASP A 26 1.36 -16.81 2.46
C ASP A 26 1.57 -16.39 0.99
N HIS A 27 1.81 -15.10 0.80
CA HIS A 27 2.10 -14.42 -0.43
C HIS A 27 3.57 -14.09 -0.35
N SER A 28 4.39 -15.08 -0.71
CA SER A 28 5.64 -14.81 -1.41
C SER A 28 5.45 -13.58 -2.31
N PRO A 29 6.36 -12.60 -2.31
CA PRO A 29 6.28 -11.42 -3.17
C PRO A 29 6.53 -11.86 -4.62
N ARG A 30 5.55 -12.53 -5.22
CA ARG A 30 5.46 -12.60 -6.67
C ARG A 30 4.86 -11.28 -7.07
N THR A 31 5.72 -10.38 -7.54
CA THR A 31 5.32 -9.22 -8.35
C THR A 31 4.34 -9.74 -9.39
N ARG A 32 3.04 -9.58 -9.14
CA ARG A 32 2.01 -10.00 -10.09
C ARG A 32 1.84 -8.82 -11.03
N CYS A 33 2.56 -8.86 -12.15
CA CYS A 33 2.20 -8.03 -13.29
C CYS A 33 0.75 -8.36 -13.65
N PHE A 34 -0.15 -7.40 -13.48
CA PHE A 34 -1.59 -7.68 -13.48
C PHE A 34 -2.07 -8.10 -14.87
N PRO A 35 -2.98 -9.09 -14.92
CA PRO A 35 -4.29 -8.84 -15.51
C PRO A 35 -5.37 -9.28 -14.52
N PHE A 36 -5.59 -8.53 -13.44
CA PHE A 36 -6.66 -8.88 -12.48
C PHE A 36 -7.53 -7.67 -12.17
N PHE A 37 -8.64 -7.55 -12.89
CA PHE A 37 -9.81 -6.83 -12.42
C PHE A 37 -10.97 -7.79 -12.22
N ARG A 38 -11.61 -7.69 -11.05
CA ARG A 38 -12.99 -8.14 -10.87
C ARG A 38 -13.83 -7.42 -11.92
N LYS A 39 -14.72 -8.17 -12.57
CA LYS A 39 -15.62 -7.84 -13.69
C LYS A 39 -16.37 -6.48 -13.68
N LYS A 40 -16.24 -5.63 -12.64
CA LYS A 40 -16.97 -4.37 -12.48
C LYS A 40 -16.14 -3.10 -12.74
N ASP A 41 -14.80 -3.20 -12.84
CA ASP A 41 -13.93 -2.05 -13.23
C ASP A 41 -13.57 -2.09 -14.73
N ILE A 42 -14.34 -2.83 -15.53
CA ILE A 42 -14.19 -2.91 -16.99
C ILE A 42 -14.92 -1.72 -17.62
N LEU A 43 -14.41 -0.51 -17.44
CA LEU A 43 -14.82 0.63 -18.26
C LEU A 43 -13.61 1.54 -18.55
N LYS A 44 -13.23 1.60 -19.84
CA LYS A 44 -12.62 2.73 -20.57
C LYS A 44 -11.10 3.01 -20.51
N GLU A 45 -10.29 2.29 -19.74
CA GLU A 45 -8.86 2.61 -19.67
C GLU A 45 -8.01 1.78 -20.66
N VAL A 46 -7.57 2.41 -21.76
CA VAL A 46 -6.62 1.80 -22.70
C VAL A 46 -5.24 1.79 -22.06
N ARG A 47 -4.85 0.62 -21.55
CA ARG A 47 -3.52 0.42 -21.00
C ARG A 47 -2.47 0.39 -22.10
N THR A 48 -1.30 0.90 -21.77
CA THR A 48 -0.14 0.87 -22.64
C THR A 48 1.08 0.41 -21.85
N ARG A 49 2.14 0.03 -22.56
CA ARG A 49 3.44 -0.20 -21.95
C ARG A 49 4.14 1.13 -21.66
N TYR A 50 5.08 1.12 -20.72
CA TYR A 50 6.02 2.22 -20.52
C TYR A 50 6.95 2.40 -21.72
N ASP A 51 7.44 1.32 -22.35
CA ASP A 51 8.36 1.39 -23.50
C ASP A 51 9.54 2.37 -23.25
N ASP A 52 9.76 3.34 -24.13
CA ASP A 52 10.82 4.35 -24.00
C ASP A 52 10.60 5.29 -22.79
N GLU A 53 9.39 5.33 -22.21
CA GLU A 53 9.01 6.19 -21.10
C GLU A 53 9.24 5.56 -19.71
N GLU A 54 9.94 4.42 -19.61
CA GLU A 54 10.27 3.77 -18.32
C GLU A 54 11.07 4.72 -17.40
N GLY A 55 12.07 5.42 -17.94
CA GLY A 55 12.89 6.38 -17.17
C GLY A 55 12.06 7.55 -16.63
N GLU A 56 11.08 8.01 -17.39
CA GLU A 56 10.15 9.07 -16.98
C GLU A 56 9.20 8.57 -15.90
N ALA A 57 8.73 7.33 -16.02
CA ALA A 57 7.91 6.68 -15.00
C ALA A 57 8.67 6.55 -13.66
N LEU A 58 9.96 6.19 -13.70
CA LEU A 58 10.82 6.14 -12.50
C LEU A 58 10.97 7.52 -11.85
N GLN A 59 11.19 8.58 -12.64
CA GLN A 59 11.26 9.95 -12.12
C GLN A 59 9.92 10.39 -11.50
N VAL A 60 8.82 10.08 -12.16
CA VAL A 60 7.46 10.34 -11.65
C VAL A 60 7.22 9.59 -10.34
N ALA A 61 7.60 8.32 -10.25
CA ALA A 61 7.45 7.52 -9.02
C ALA A 61 8.22 8.16 -7.86
N ARG A 62 9.46 8.60 -8.09
CA ARG A 62 10.26 9.32 -7.08
C ARG A 62 9.56 10.57 -6.60
N LYS A 63 9.18 11.45 -7.54
CA LYS A 63 8.47 12.70 -7.23
C LYS A 63 7.16 12.44 -6.48
N ALA A 64 6.41 11.43 -6.89
CA ALA A 64 5.15 11.05 -6.26
C ALA A 64 5.35 10.60 -4.81
N CYS A 65 6.37 9.79 -4.55
CA CYS A 65 6.73 9.37 -3.19
C CYS A 65 7.22 10.54 -2.33
N GLU A 66 8.09 11.41 -2.86
CA GLU A 66 8.60 12.59 -2.16
C GLU A 66 7.54 13.67 -1.87
N SER A 67 6.36 13.61 -2.50
CA SER A 67 5.34 14.67 -2.35
C SER A 67 3.98 14.19 -1.86
N ASN A 68 3.42 13.14 -2.46
CA ASN A 68 2.02 12.76 -2.28
C ASN A 68 1.85 11.52 -1.39
N PHE A 69 2.83 10.61 -1.43
CA PHE A 69 2.68 9.29 -0.82
C PHE A 69 3.51 9.08 0.46
N HIS A 70 4.53 9.89 0.75
CA HIS A 70 5.19 9.82 2.05
C HIS A 70 4.35 10.42 3.19
N GLY A 71 4.80 10.15 4.41
CA GLY A 71 4.24 10.73 5.63
C GLY A 71 3.27 9.78 6.32
N VAL A 72 2.42 10.34 7.17
CA VAL A 72 1.51 9.56 8.02
C VAL A 72 0.20 9.26 7.29
N TRP A 73 -0.23 8.01 7.38
CA TRP A 73 -1.46 7.50 6.80
C TRP A 73 -2.35 6.91 7.87
N ARG A 74 -3.66 7.09 7.69
CA ARG A 74 -4.66 6.39 8.50
C ARG A 74 -4.93 5.03 7.87
N ARG A 75 -5.21 4.04 8.71
CA ARG A 75 -5.68 2.72 8.27
C ARG A 75 -6.85 2.84 7.28
N SER A 76 -6.89 1.95 6.29
CA SER A 76 -7.88 1.95 5.21
C SER A 76 -7.87 3.19 4.31
N THR A 77 -6.79 3.99 4.35
CA THR A 77 -6.65 5.13 3.46
C THR A 77 -6.05 4.70 2.13
N THR A 78 -6.68 5.12 1.05
CA THR A 78 -6.14 5.05 -0.31
C THR A 78 -5.87 6.46 -0.81
N ARG A 79 -4.69 6.70 -1.38
CA ARG A 79 -4.42 7.91 -2.17
C ARG A 79 -4.10 7.50 -3.59
N GLU A 80 -4.57 8.31 -4.52
CA GLU A 80 -4.37 8.10 -5.95
C GLU A 80 -4.00 9.42 -6.61
N ARG A 81 -3.04 9.37 -7.54
CA ARG A 81 -2.65 10.50 -8.37
C ARG A 81 -2.31 10.02 -9.78
N CYS A 82 -2.72 10.83 -10.76
CA CYS A 82 -2.32 10.66 -12.16
C CYS A 82 -1.20 11.63 -12.49
N TYR A 83 -0.21 11.15 -13.22
CA TYR A 83 0.95 11.92 -13.67
C TYR A 83 1.12 11.74 -15.16
N ASN A 84 1.35 12.83 -15.89
CA ASN A 84 1.66 12.73 -17.30
C ASN A 84 3.04 12.08 -17.48
N LEU A 85 3.13 11.18 -18.46
CA LEU A 85 4.37 10.71 -19.04
C LEU A 85 4.56 11.42 -20.40
N GLY A 86 5.65 11.12 -21.11
CA GLY A 86 5.81 11.51 -22.50
C GLY A 86 4.70 10.98 -23.43
N ARG A 87 4.68 11.49 -24.68
CA ARG A 87 3.92 10.97 -25.82
C ARG A 87 2.45 10.61 -25.55
N HIS A 88 1.70 11.51 -24.90
CA HIS A 88 0.27 11.33 -24.60
C HIS A 88 -0.04 10.14 -23.68
N LYS A 89 0.94 9.66 -22.91
CA LYS A 89 0.73 8.65 -21.86
C LYS A 89 0.58 9.33 -20.51
N HIS A 90 -0.07 8.66 -19.58
CA HIS A 90 -0.07 9.02 -18.16
C HIS A 90 0.03 7.76 -17.30
N VAL A 91 0.63 7.89 -16.13
CA VAL A 91 0.66 6.83 -15.12
C VAL A 91 -0.23 7.22 -13.97
N ARG A 92 -1.15 6.34 -13.62
CA ARG A 92 -1.95 6.44 -12.40
C ARG A 92 -1.28 5.61 -11.32
N ILE A 93 -0.88 6.26 -10.24
CA ILE A 93 -0.26 5.63 -9.07
C ILE A 93 -1.28 5.66 -7.92
N THR A 94 -1.52 4.50 -7.33
CA THR A 94 -2.39 4.30 -6.18
C THR A 94 -1.59 3.65 -5.06
N VAL A 95 -1.63 4.24 -3.87
CA VAL A 95 -1.05 3.66 -2.65
C VAL A 95 -2.15 3.51 -1.61
N GLU A 96 -2.21 2.36 -0.96
CA GLU A 96 -3.25 2.01 0.01
C GLU A 96 -2.62 1.41 1.26
N LEU A 97 -3.07 1.86 2.43
CA LEU A 97 -2.79 1.21 3.71
C LEU A 97 -3.95 0.26 4.04
N SER A 98 -3.65 -1.02 4.17
CA SER A 98 -4.61 -2.09 4.47
C SER A 98 -5.46 -1.75 5.70
N ASP A 99 -6.73 -2.15 5.66
CA ASP A 99 -7.62 -2.21 6.82
C ASP A 99 -7.17 -3.20 7.90
N ALA A 100 -6.32 -4.16 7.55
CA ALA A 100 -5.64 -5.07 8.46
C ALA A 100 -4.37 -4.50 9.08
N SER A 101 -4.06 -3.20 8.88
CA SER A 101 -2.93 -2.55 9.55
C SER A 101 -3.07 -2.69 11.08
N PRO A 102 -2.02 -3.18 11.77
CA PRO A 102 -2.04 -3.35 13.23
C PRO A 102 -2.16 -2.02 13.96
N GLU A 103 -1.64 -0.95 13.36
CA GLU A 103 -1.70 0.40 13.90
C GLU A 103 -2.72 1.25 13.13
N PRO A 104 -3.45 2.15 13.83
CA PRO A 104 -4.40 3.06 13.19
C PRO A 104 -3.71 4.12 12.32
N LEU A 105 -2.43 4.39 12.59
CA LEU A 105 -1.56 5.27 11.83
C LEU A 105 -0.29 4.53 11.45
N GLN A 106 0.19 4.69 10.22
CA GLN A 106 1.54 4.27 9.84
C GLN A 106 2.23 5.36 9.04
N SER A 107 3.55 5.46 9.22
CA SER A 107 4.39 6.32 8.40
C SER A 107 4.91 5.54 7.21
N LEU A 108 4.86 6.15 6.03
CA LEU A 108 5.51 5.65 4.83
C LEU A 108 6.68 6.57 4.48
N ALA A 109 7.90 6.02 4.47
CA ALA A 109 9.08 6.74 4.03
C ALA A 109 9.08 6.89 2.49
N SER A 110 9.56 8.04 1.99
CA SER A 110 9.68 8.31 0.56
C SER A 110 10.53 7.25 -0.16
N GLU A 111 11.66 6.88 0.43
CA GLU A 111 12.58 5.86 -0.12
C GLU A 111 11.94 4.47 -0.17
N GLU A 112 11.19 4.09 0.87
CA GLU A 112 10.46 2.82 0.85
C GLU A 112 9.42 2.82 -0.27
N CYS A 113 8.61 3.88 -0.36
CA CYS A 113 7.63 4.05 -1.41
C CYS A 113 8.27 3.96 -2.80
N TYR A 114 9.37 4.69 -3.03
CA TYR A 114 10.05 4.70 -4.32
C TYR A 114 10.61 3.34 -4.66
N ARG A 115 11.30 2.69 -3.72
CA ARG A 115 11.87 1.34 -3.92
C ARG A 115 10.81 0.31 -4.33
N ARG A 116 9.61 0.38 -3.74
CA ARG A 116 8.51 -0.54 -4.11
C ARG A 116 7.98 -0.23 -5.50
N LEU A 117 7.69 1.03 -5.80
CA LEU A 117 7.18 1.43 -7.13
C LEU A 117 8.21 1.19 -8.24
N SER A 118 9.50 1.47 -8.01
CA SER A 118 10.53 1.30 -9.03
C SER A 118 10.73 -0.17 -9.41
N GLY A 119 10.74 -1.08 -8.42
CA GLY A 119 10.80 -2.52 -8.71
C GLY A 119 9.63 -2.97 -9.56
N ASP A 120 8.43 -2.49 -9.23
CA ASP A 120 7.23 -2.77 -10.00
C ASP A 120 7.24 -2.18 -11.43
N ILE A 121 7.88 -1.02 -11.65
CA ILE A 121 8.01 -0.40 -12.99
C ILE A 121 8.89 -1.27 -13.88
N THR A 122 10.06 -1.65 -13.36
CA THR A 122 11.05 -2.43 -14.10
C THR A 122 10.56 -3.86 -14.36
N ASP A 123 9.85 -4.47 -13.41
CA ASP A 123 9.37 -5.85 -13.55
C ASP A 123 8.07 -5.96 -14.37
N CYS A 124 7.23 -4.92 -14.39
CA CYS A 124 5.90 -4.95 -14.99
C CYS A 124 5.65 -3.80 -15.97
N PRO A 125 5.96 -3.99 -17.27
CA PRO A 125 5.94 -2.90 -18.24
C PRO A 125 4.54 -2.34 -18.55
N TRP A 126 3.45 -3.01 -18.14
CA TRP A 126 2.05 -2.55 -18.25
C TRP A 126 1.47 -2.02 -16.92
N GLY A 127 2.28 -2.00 -15.87
CA GLY A 127 1.88 -1.70 -14.51
C GLY A 127 1.59 -2.92 -13.62
N SER A 128 1.43 -2.65 -12.33
CA SER A 128 1.39 -3.61 -11.24
C SER A 128 0.35 -3.22 -10.18
N GLY A 129 0.26 -3.99 -9.09
CA GLY A 129 -0.69 -3.82 -7.99
C GLY A 129 -0.35 -4.72 -6.80
N VAL A 130 0.85 -4.60 -6.28
CA VAL A 130 1.45 -5.55 -5.33
C VAL A 130 1.26 -5.08 -3.90
N TRP A 131 1.07 -6.03 -2.99
CA TRP A 131 1.11 -5.79 -1.56
C TRP A 131 2.51 -6.06 -1.01
N TYR A 132 3.04 -5.13 -0.24
CA TYR A 132 4.25 -5.28 0.56
C TYR A 132 3.88 -5.07 2.03
N GLY A 133 3.68 -6.18 2.76
CA GLY A 133 3.13 -6.14 4.11
C GLY A 133 1.72 -5.56 4.08
N VAL A 134 1.50 -4.48 4.83
CA VAL A 134 0.19 -3.79 4.92
C VAL A 134 -0.01 -2.70 3.87
N TRP A 135 0.97 -2.46 3.00
CA TRP A 135 0.91 -1.42 1.98
C TRP A 135 0.66 -2.03 0.61
N ARG A 136 -0.30 -1.49 -0.13
CA ARG A 136 -0.49 -1.81 -1.55
C ARG A 136 0.05 -0.68 -2.40
N TYR A 137 0.76 -1.07 -3.45
CA TYR A 137 1.27 -0.17 -4.46
C TYR A 137 0.71 -0.63 -5.79
N ARG A 138 0.06 0.28 -6.51
CA ARG A 138 -0.51 0.00 -7.82
C ARG A 138 -0.13 1.11 -8.76
N GLN A 139 0.22 0.71 -9.98
CA GLN A 139 0.48 1.64 -11.05
C GLN A 139 -0.11 1.12 -12.34
N VAL A 140 -0.68 2.02 -13.14
CA VAL A 140 -1.26 1.67 -14.44
C VAL A 140 -0.88 2.77 -15.43
N THR A 141 -0.27 2.36 -16.54
CA THR A 141 0.06 3.26 -17.64
C THR A 141 -1.09 3.28 -18.64
N LEU A 142 -1.51 4.47 -19.01
CA LEU A 142 -2.73 4.75 -19.76
C LEU A 142 -2.45 5.71 -20.91
N LEU A 143 -3.16 5.56 -22.02
CA LEU A 143 -3.22 6.59 -23.06
C LEU A 143 -4.15 7.72 -22.63
N ARG A 144 -3.79 8.95 -22.98
CA ARG A 144 -4.57 10.17 -22.74
C ARG A 144 -5.72 10.32 -23.72
#